data_AF-A0A060C4R8-F1
#
_entry.id   AF-A0A060C4R8-F1
#
_cell.length_a   1.000
_cell.length_b   1.000
_cell.length_c   1.000
_cell.angle_alpha   90.00
_cell.angle_beta   90.00
_cell.angle_gamma   90.00
#
_symmetry.space_group_name_H-M   'P 1'
#
loop_
_entity.id
_entity.type
_entity.pdbx_description
1 polymer ?
#
loop_
_entity_poly.entity_id
_entity_poly.type
_entity_poly.pdbx_seq_one_letter_code
_entity_poly.pdbx_strand_id
1 'polypeptide(L)'
;MGGANDYADVTLKSDQDGEEVADKVWNLFLGGTDHAELRPFGDVKLDGVDLDNESGNANGYLAMVKRFKSNFANDSSKKYYLTAAPQCPFPDASQPLDVCQELDYVWVQFYNNGDCNIASLVST
;
A
#
# COMPACT_ATOMS: atom_id res chain seq x y z
N MET A 1 0.79 -4.67 0.12
CA MET A 1 -0.40 -5.03 -0.68
C MET A 1 -0.02 -4.84 -2.13
N GLY A 2 -0.21 -5.88 -2.94
CA GLY A 2 0.41 -6.01 -4.25
C GLY A 2 1.39 -7.17 -4.25
N GLY A 3 2.61 -6.92 -4.69
CA GLY A 3 3.66 -7.88 -4.98
C GLY A 3 3.92 -7.97 -6.48
N ALA A 4 4.95 -8.73 -6.84
CA ALA A 4 5.37 -8.93 -8.22
C ALA A 4 4.24 -9.45 -9.12
N ASN A 5 4.14 -8.89 -10.33
CA ASN A 5 3.07 -9.14 -11.29
C ASN A 5 2.87 -10.60 -11.67
N ASP A 6 3.92 -11.41 -11.63
CA ASP A 6 3.84 -12.85 -11.94
C ASP A 6 3.05 -13.64 -10.88
N TYR A 7 2.82 -13.05 -9.71
CA TYR A 7 2.22 -13.71 -8.54
C TYR A 7 1.07 -12.91 -7.91
N ALA A 8 0.87 -11.66 -8.30
CA ALA A 8 -0.16 -10.78 -7.75
C ALA A 8 -1.31 -10.55 -8.75
N ASP A 9 -2.55 -10.72 -8.28
CA ASP A 9 -3.77 -10.28 -8.98
C ASP A 9 -4.47 -9.20 -8.14
N VAL A 10 -4.08 -7.94 -8.35
CA VAL A 10 -4.45 -6.81 -7.48
C VAL A 10 -4.98 -5.59 -8.23
N THR A 11 -5.45 -5.76 -9.47
CA THR A 11 -5.88 -4.63 -10.30
C THR A 11 -7.20 -4.04 -9.81
N LEU A 12 -7.17 -2.78 -9.36
CA LEU A 12 -8.35 -1.99 -9.02
C LEU A 12 -8.87 -1.26 -10.25
N LYS A 13 -10.19 -1.12 -10.37
CA LYS A 13 -10.85 -0.49 -11.53
C LYS A 13 -11.36 0.91 -11.22
N SER A 14 -11.50 1.26 -9.96
CA SER A 14 -12.13 2.51 -9.53
C SER A 14 -11.68 2.95 -8.15
N ASP A 15 -11.99 4.20 -7.80
CA ASP A 15 -11.82 4.71 -6.42
C ASP A 15 -12.66 3.92 -5.42
N GLN A 16 -13.88 3.51 -5.81
CA GLN A 16 -14.76 2.69 -4.99
C GLN A 16 -14.10 1.35 -4.63
N ASP A 17 -13.43 0.70 -5.59
CA ASP A 17 -12.69 -0.55 -5.32
C ASP A 17 -11.60 -0.32 -4.26
N GLY A 18 -10.90 0.81 -4.35
CA GLY A 18 -9.86 1.21 -3.39
C GLY A 18 -10.41 1.43 -1.98
N GLU A 19 -11.54 2.13 -1.86
CA GLU A 19 -12.21 2.35 -0.58
C GLU A 19 -12.72 1.04 0.04
N GLU A 20 -13.32 0.16 -0.75
CA GLU A 20 -13.81 -1.14 -0.28
C GLU A 20 -12.69 -2.06 0.21
N VAL A 21 -11.54 -2.05 -0.47
CA VAL A 21 -10.36 -2.79 -0.01
C VAL A 21 -9.84 -2.21 1.30
N ALA A 22 -9.78 -0.89 1.44
CA ALA A 22 -9.34 -0.25 2.67
C ALA A 22 -10.23 -0.63 3.87
N ASP A 23 -11.55 -0.67 3.67
CA ASP A 23 -12.51 -1.06 4.71
C ASP A 23 -12.39 -2.54 5.09
N LYS A 24 -12.20 -3.42 4.10
CA LYS A 24 -11.97 -4.86 4.35
C LYS A 24 -10.70 -5.07 5.16
N VAL A 25 -9.59 -4.43 4.77
CA VAL A 25 -8.31 -4.57 5.48
C VAL A 25 -8.40 -3.99 6.90
N TRP A 26 -9.09 -2.84 7.05
CA TRP A 26 -9.33 -2.23 8.35
C TRP A 26 -10.00 -3.19 9.34
N ASN A 27 -11.07 -3.85 8.90
CA ASN A 27 -11.87 -4.74 9.74
C ASN A 27 -11.22 -6.11 9.96
N LEU A 28 -10.48 -6.64 8.99
CA LEU A 28 -9.90 -7.98 9.09
C LEU A 28 -8.53 -8.01 9.79
N PHE A 29 -7.74 -6.93 9.70
CA PHE A 29 -6.34 -6.94 10.14
C PHE A 29 -5.93 -5.77 11.05
N LEU A 30 -6.71 -4.69 11.09
CA LEU A 30 -6.37 -3.47 11.82
C LEU A 30 -7.38 -3.22 12.95
N GLY A 31 -7.71 -1.96 13.23
CA GLY A 31 -8.50 -1.55 14.39
C GLY A 31 -10.00 -1.78 14.27
N GLY A 32 -10.51 -2.07 13.06
CA GLY A 32 -11.90 -2.40 12.85
C GLY A 32 -12.23 -3.80 13.35
N THR A 33 -13.49 -4.03 13.68
CA THR A 33 -13.95 -5.31 14.27
C THR A 33 -15.24 -5.82 13.65
N ASP A 34 -15.66 -5.27 12.51
CA ASP A 34 -16.79 -5.84 11.78
C ASP A 34 -16.40 -7.25 11.33
N HIS A 35 -17.28 -8.23 11.59
CA HIS A 35 -17.01 -9.65 11.32
C HIS A 35 -15.73 -10.18 11.99
N ALA A 36 -15.55 -9.90 13.30
CA ALA A 36 -14.38 -10.31 14.07
C ALA A 36 -14.06 -11.83 13.97
N GLU A 37 -15.07 -12.67 13.73
CA GLU A 37 -14.92 -14.11 13.49
C GLU A 37 -14.11 -14.47 12.24
N LEU A 38 -13.98 -13.55 11.28
CA LEU A 38 -13.22 -13.74 10.05
C LEU A 38 -11.78 -13.25 10.15
N ARG A 39 -11.37 -12.66 11.29
CA ARG A 39 -10.04 -12.08 11.46
C ARG A 39 -8.96 -13.15 11.43
N PRO A 40 -8.04 -13.14 10.44
CA PRO A 40 -7.07 -14.23 10.27
C PRO A 40 -6.05 -14.33 11.42
N PHE A 41 -5.79 -13.23 12.12
CA PHE A 41 -4.85 -13.17 13.24
C PHE A 41 -5.57 -12.98 14.59
N GLY A 42 -6.87 -13.29 14.66
CA GLY A 42 -7.70 -13.04 15.84
C GLY A 42 -7.65 -11.57 16.24
N ASP A 43 -7.38 -11.30 17.53
CA ASP A 43 -7.40 -9.94 18.09
C ASP A 43 -6.14 -9.11 17.79
N VAL A 44 -5.16 -9.67 17.07
CA VAL A 44 -3.96 -8.92 16.68
C VAL A 44 -4.35 -7.77 15.74
N LYS A 45 -3.91 -6.55 16.07
CA LYS A 45 -4.01 -5.36 15.22
C LYS A 45 -2.65 -5.04 14.63
N LEU A 46 -2.50 -5.15 13.30
CA LEU A 46 -1.27 -4.72 12.63
C LEU A 46 -1.02 -3.22 12.84
N ASP A 47 0.21 -2.78 12.59
CA ASP A 47 0.61 -1.38 12.74
C ASP A 47 0.31 -0.53 11.51
N GLY A 48 -0.10 -1.11 10.39
CA GLY A 48 -0.26 -0.37 9.15
C GLY A 48 -0.39 -1.24 7.92
N VAL A 49 -0.26 -0.58 6.77
CA VAL A 49 -0.34 -1.20 5.45
C VAL A 49 0.76 -0.65 4.56
N ASP A 50 1.48 -1.56 3.92
CA ASP A 50 2.45 -1.24 2.87
C ASP A 50 1.80 -1.43 1.49
N LEU A 51 2.05 -0.53 0.54
CA LEU A 51 1.52 -0.54 -0.83
C LEU A 51 2.66 -0.84 -1.81
N ASP A 52 2.78 -2.10 -2.17
CA ASP A 52 3.78 -2.67 -3.06
C ASP A 52 3.10 -3.12 -4.36
N ASN A 53 2.28 -2.25 -4.94
CA ASN A 53 1.65 -2.48 -6.24
C ASN A 53 2.69 -2.41 -7.34
N GLU A 54 2.83 -3.47 -8.14
CA GLU A 54 3.74 -3.50 -9.28
C GLU A 54 3.01 -3.61 -10.63
N SER A 55 1.67 -3.54 -10.63
CA SER A 55 0.82 -3.81 -11.81
C SER A 55 0.94 -2.83 -12.98
N GLY A 56 1.60 -1.69 -12.77
CA GLY A 56 1.63 -0.56 -13.70
C GLY A 56 0.30 0.21 -13.75
N ASN A 57 -0.59 -0.01 -12.77
CA ASN A 57 -1.90 0.63 -12.70
C ASN A 57 -2.15 1.22 -11.30
N ALA A 58 -2.28 2.55 -11.25
CA ALA A 58 -2.48 3.31 -10.02
C ALA A 58 -3.95 3.57 -9.63
N ASN A 59 -4.93 3.07 -10.40
CA ASN A 59 -6.35 3.35 -10.16
C ASN A 59 -6.77 3.02 -8.73
N GLY A 60 -7.52 3.91 -8.10
CA GLY A 60 -8.09 3.70 -6.77
C GLY A 60 -7.12 3.75 -5.58
N TYR A 61 -5.79 3.79 -5.81
CA TYR A 61 -4.82 3.79 -4.69
C TYR A 61 -4.86 5.08 -3.86
N LEU A 62 -5.10 6.25 -4.48
CA LEU A 62 -5.23 7.50 -3.72
C LEU A 62 -6.49 7.50 -2.84
N ALA A 63 -7.62 7.02 -3.38
CA ALA A 63 -8.86 6.87 -2.62
C ALA A 63 -8.69 5.87 -1.47
N MET A 64 -8.04 4.73 -1.73
CA MET A 64 -7.69 3.73 -0.73
C MET A 64 -6.87 4.33 0.43
N VAL A 65 -5.81 5.08 0.13
CA VAL A 65 -4.97 5.74 1.14
C VAL A 65 -5.77 6.71 2.00
N LYS A 66 -6.59 7.56 1.36
CA LYS A 66 -7.46 8.49 2.09
C LYS A 66 -8.47 7.77 2.97
N ARG A 67 -9.03 6.65 2.48
CA ARG A 67 -9.96 5.82 3.24
C ARG A 67 -9.29 5.17 4.44
N PHE A 68 -8.09 4.63 4.30
CA PHE A 68 -7.31 4.14 5.44
C PHE A 68 -7.09 5.22 6.50
N LYS A 69 -6.66 6.44 6.10
CA LYS A 69 -6.47 7.55 7.05
C LYS A 69 -7.77 7.90 7.78
N SER A 70 -8.91 7.88 7.09
CA SER A 70 -10.23 8.04 7.71
C SER A 70 -10.55 6.92 8.70
N ASN A 71 -10.25 5.67 8.37
CA ASN A 71 -10.48 4.53 9.25
C ASN A 71 -9.58 4.58 10.49
N PHE A 72 -8.31 4.95 10.33
CA PHE A 72 -7.34 5.04 11.42
C PHE A 72 -7.76 6.07 12.47
N ALA A 73 -8.43 7.15 12.05
CA ALA A 73 -8.96 8.17 12.96
C ALA A 73 -10.04 7.62 13.93
N ASN A 74 -10.62 6.45 13.66
CA ASN A 74 -11.60 5.81 14.54
C ASN A 74 -10.97 5.00 15.69
N ASP A 75 -9.65 4.81 15.71
CA ASP A 75 -8.95 4.12 16.79
C ASP A 75 -7.84 4.99 17.37
N SER A 76 -8.14 5.62 18.51
CA SER A 76 -7.20 6.49 19.23
C SER A 76 -6.20 5.74 20.11
N SER A 77 -6.26 4.40 20.18
CA SER A 77 -5.40 3.61 21.06
C SER A 77 -3.96 3.47 20.54
N LYS A 78 -3.74 3.67 19.23
CA LYS A 78 -2.41 3.59 18.61
C LYS A 78 -2.33 4.40 17.32
N LYS A 79 -1.11 4.73 16.90
CA LYS A 79 -0.84 5.23 15.55
C LYS A 79 -0.76 4.06 14.58
N TYR A 80 -1.33 4.24 13.39
CA TYR A 80 -1.16 3.37 12.24
C TYR A 80 -0.29 4.05 11.17
N TYR A 81 0.38 3.25 10.34
CA TYR A 81 1.30 3.73 9.31
C TYR A 81 0.86 3.29 7.92
N LEU A 82 1.05 4.16 6.92
CA LEU A 82 0.94 3.79 5.52
C LEU A 82 2.30 3.92 4.84
N THR A 83 2.68 2.91 4.07
CA THR A 83 3.92 2.91 3.32
C THR A 83 3.72 2.50 1.87
N ALA A 84 4.70 2.76 1.02
CA ALA A 84 4.73 2.23 -0.34
C ALA A 84 6.14 1.86 -0.77
N ALA A 85 6.22 1.01 -1.78
CA ALA A 85 7.46 0.55 -2.39
C ALA A 85 7.46 0.82 -3.91
N PRO A 86 7.43 2.09 -4.37
CA PRO A 86 7.55 2.39 -5.79
C PRO A 86 8.89 1.92 -6.35
N GLN A 87 8.93 1.62 -7.64
CA GLN A 87 10.18 1.42 -8.35
C GLN A 87 10.94 2.75 -8.51
N CYS A 88 12.22 2.68 -8.87
CA CYS A 88 13.04 3.88 -9.05
C CYS A 88 12.74 4.73 -10.32
N PRO A 89 12.19 4.20 -11.44
CA PRO A 89 11.80 5.06 -12.55
C PRO A 89 10.76 6.07 -12.11
N PHE A 90 10.92 7.33 -12.54
CA PHE A 90 10.05 8.42 -12.12
C PHE A 90 9.36 9.09 -13.33
N PRO A 91 8.03 9.29 -13.30
CA PRO A 91 7.09 8.84 -12.26
C PRO A 91 6.90 7.31 -12.27
N ASP A 92 6.70 6.73 -11.08
CA ASP A 92 6.31 5.32 -10.96
C ASP A 92 4.87 5.13 -11.47
N ALA A 93 4.64 4.08 -12.26
CA ALA A 93 3.36 3.84 -12.94
C ALA A 93 2.25 3.30 -12.00
N SER A 94 2.63 2.67 -10.90
CA SER A 94 1.74 2.04 -9.94
C SER A 94 1.47 2.93 -8.71
N GLN A 95 2.43 3.76 -8.32
CA GLN A 95 2.39 4.64 -7.14
C GLN A 95 2.83 6.05 -7.54
N PRO A 96 1.92 6.84 -8.15
CA PRO A 96 2.19 8.21 -8.53
C PRO A 96 2.50 9.09 -7.31
N LEU A 97 3.06 10.27 -7.59
CA LEU A 97 3.57 11.19 -6.58
C LEU A 97 2.50 11.62 -5.56
N ASP A 98 1.27 11.82 -6.00
CA ASP A 98 0.14 12.21 -5.14
C ASP A 98 -0.22 11.13 -4.12
N VAL A 99 -0.12 9.85 -4.48
CA VAL A 99 -0.22 8.73 -3.55
C VAL A 99 0.96 8.76 -2.57
N CYS A 100 2.19 8.87 -3.08
CA CYS A 100 3.40 8.84 -2.24
C CYS A 100 3.43 9.97 -1.19
N GLN A 101 2.89 11.15 -1.51
CA GLN A 101 2.82 12.30 -0.60
C GLN A 101 1.91 12.09 0.61
N GLU A 102 1.00 11.12 0.55
CA GLU A 102 0.06 10.83 1.63
C GLU A 102 0.60 9.80 2.65
N LEU A 103 1.77 9.21 2.39
CA LEU A 103 2.33 8.07 3.14
C LEU A 103 3.33 8.52 4.22
N ASP A 104 3.49 7.70 5.26
CA ASP A 104 4.47 7.92 6.33
C ASP A 104 5.89 7.56 5.87
N TYR A 105 6.03 6.47 5.08
CA TYR A 105 7.32 6.01 4.56
C TYR A 105 7.23 5.59 3.09
N VAL A 106 8.30 5.84 2.33
CA VAL A 106 8.41 5.44 0.92
C VAL A 106 9.74 4.71 0.72
N TRP A 107 9.66 3.43 0.35
CA TRP A 107 10.78 2.52 0.20
C TRP A 107 11.11 2.31 -1.27
N VAL A 108 11.76 3.29 -1.91
CA VAL A 108 12.06 3.22 -3.35
C VAL A 108 12.91 1.98 -3.69
N GLN A 109 12.46 1.18 -4.65
CA GLN A 109 13.17 0.00 -5.13
C GLN A 109 14.27 0.40 -6.12
N PHE A 110 15.50 0.61 -5.61
CA PHE A 110 16.68 0.97 -6.41
C PHE A 110 17.36 -0.23 -7.10
N TYR A 111 16.55 -1.16 -7.60
CA TYR A 111 16.99 -2.38 -8.28
C TYR A 111 16.01 -2.75 -9.41
N ASN A 112 16.38 -3.72 -10.25
CA ASN A 112 15.59 -4.22 -11.40
C ASN A 112 15.15 -3.19 -12.46
N ASN A 113 15.76 -2.00 -12.48
CA ASN A 113 15.31 -0.85 -13.28
C ASN A 113 16.46 -0.15 -14.03
N GLY A 114 17.36 -0.94 -14.64
CA GLY A 114 18.42 -0.48 -15.54
C GLY A 114 19.15 0.79 -15.06
N ASP A 115 18.75 1.93 -15.62
CA ASP A 115 19.36 3.25 -15.47
C ASP A 115 19.28 3.86 -14.06
N CYS A 116 18.39 3.35 -13.18
CA CYS A 116 18.29 3.82 -11.78
C CYS A 116 18.64 2.75 -10.73
N ASN A 117 19.29 1.66 -11.14
CA ASN A 117 19.89 0.70 -10.22
C ASN A 117 21.08 1.34 -9.48
N ILE A 118 21.04 1.45 -8.16
CA ILE A 118 22.15 2.08 -7.41
C ILE A 118 23.36 1.14 -7.28
N ALA A 119 23.14 -0.18 -7.19
CA ALA A 119 24.22 -1.15 -7.03
C ALA A 119 25.12 -1.30 -8.27
N SER A 120 24.64 -0.94 -9.48
CA SER A 120 25.46 -0.95 -10.69
C SER A 120 26.50 0.18 -10.70
N LEU A 121 26.32 1.24 -9.90
CA LEU A 121 27.23 2.39 -9.84
C LEU A 121 28.48 2.15 -8.98
N VAL A 122 28.50 1.10 -8.15
CA VAL A 122 29.63 0.73 -7.27
C VAL A 122 30.40 -0.50 -7.73
N SER A 123 30.01 -1.09 -8.85
CA SER A 123 30.67 -2.27 -9.44
C SER A 123 31.76 -1.81 -10.41
N THR A 124 32.90 -1.35 -9.88
CA THR A 124 34.14 -1.06 -10.64
C THR A 124 35.22 -2.09 -10.32
#